data_AF-A0A412GSH3-F1
#
_entry.id   AF-A0A412GSH3-F1
#
_cell.length_a   1.000
_cell.length_b   1.000
_cell.length_c   1.000
_cell.angle_alpha   90.00
_cell.angle_beta   90.00
_cell.angle_gamma   90.00
#
_symmetry.space_group_name_H-M   'P 1'
#
loop_
_entity.id
_entity.type
_entity.pdbx_description
1 polymer ?
#
loop_
_entity_poly.entity_id
_entity_poly.type
_entity_poly.pdbx_seq_one_letter_code
_entity_poly.pdbx_strand_id
1 'polypeptide(L)' 'MGVGNFSKLTPIQKTQIIMLLQEQQNTVGFLGDGINDAAALRQSDIGISVDSAVDIAK' A
#
# COMPACT_ATOMS: atom_id res chain seq x y z
N MET A 1 16.26 -10.03 10.18
CA MET A 1 15.39 -9.58 9.09
C MET A 1 15.37 -8.07 9.11
N GLY A 2 15.87 -7.41 8.06
CA GLY A 2 15.81 -5.96 7.93
C GLY A 2 14.47 -5.55 7.33
N VAL A 3 13.93 -4.41 7.78
CA VAL A 3 12.76 -3.78 7.16
C VAL A 3 13.29 -2.77 6.13
N GLY A 4 12.91 -2.94 4.86
CA GLY A 4 13.20 -1.98 3.80
C GLY A 4 12.19 -0.84 3.82
N ASN A 5 12.66 0.40 3.90
CA ASN A 5 11.80 1.58 3.83
C ASN A 5 11.87 2.20 2.44
N PHE A 6 10.71 2.36 1.81
CA PHE A 6 10.57 3.10 0.55
C PHE A 6 9.88 4.45 0.82
N SER A 7 10.25 5.49 0.08
CA SER A 7 9.70 6.85 0.29
C SER A 7 9.60 7.60 -1.04
N LYS A 8 8.69 8.59 -1.10
CA LYS A 8 8.43 9.42 -2.30
C LYS A 8 8.03 8.61 -3.55
N LEU A 9 7.23 7.57 -3.33
CA LEU A 9 6.75 6.70 -4.41
C LEU A 9 5.52 7.31 -5.08
N THR A 10 5.46 7.20 -6.41
CA THR A 10 4.23 7.43 -7.16
C THR A 10 3.23 6.29 -6.94
N PRO A 11 1.93 6.48 -7.22
CA PRO A 11 0.95 5.40 -7.11
C PRO A 11 1.33 4.15 -7.91
N ILE A 12 1.89 4.33 -9.11
CA ILE A 12 2.35 3.23 -9.97
C ILE A 12 3.50 2.46 -9.30
N GLN A 13 4.46 3.17 -8.70
CA GLN A 13 5.60 2.55 -8.03
C GLN A 13 5.19 1.73 -6.81
N LYS A 14 4.16 2.16 -6.06
CA LYS A 14 3.61 1.37 -4.95
C LYS A 14 3.12 0.00 -5.44
N THR A 15 2.36 -0.02 -6.53
CA THR A 15 1.86 -1.27 -7.14
C THR A 15 2.99 -2.14 -7.67
N GLN A 16 4.02 -1.56 -8.28
CA GLN A 16 5.20 -2.30 -8.75
C GLN A 16 5.95 -3.00 -7.61
N ILE A 17 6.11 -2.34 -6.46
CA ILE A 17 6.75 -2.95 -5.29
C ILE A 17 5.94 -4.15 -4.79
N ILE A 18 4.61 -4.03 -4.75
CA ILE A 18 3.74 -5.14 -4.35
C ILE A 18 3.94 -6.34 -5.28
N MET A 19 3.90 -6.11 -6.60
CA MET A 19 4.12 -7.19 -7.58
C MET A 19 5.49 -7.84 -7.42
N LEU A 20 6.56 -7.06 -7.28
CA LEU A 20 7.92 -7.60 -7.09
C LEU A 20 8.04 -8.45 -5.83
N LEU A 21 7.37 -8.06 -4.74
CA LEU A 21 7.35 -8.85 -3.50
C LEU A 21 6.52 -10.13 -3.65
N GLN A 22 5.41 -10.08 -4.39
CA GLN A 22 4.58 -11.24 -4.72
C GLN A 22 5.30 -12.23 -5.63
N GLU A 23 6.06 -11.76 -6.64
CA GLU A 23 6.88 -12.58 -7.54
C GLU A 23 7.94 -13.39 -6.77
N GLN A 24 8.39 -12.88 -5.62
CA GLN A 24 9.27 -13.59 -4.68
C GLN A 24 8.52 -14.59 -3.79
N GLN A 25 7.27 -14.91 -4.11
CA GLN A 25 6.38 -15.82 -3.38
C GLN A 25 6.06 -15.36 -1.95
N ASN A 26 6.17 -14.06 -1.66
CA ASN A 26 5.72 -13.50 -0.39
C ASN A 26 4.22 -13.20 -0.44
N THR A 27 3.53 -13.41 0.68
CA THR A 27 2.21 -12.80 0.92
C THR A 27 2.41 -11.33 1.27
N VAL A 28 1.79 -10.43 0.51
CA VAL A 28 1.99 -8.99 0.64
C VAL A 28 0.74 -8.31 1.18
N GLY A 29 0.89 -7.69 2.36
CA GLY A 29 -0.11 -6.80 2.93
C GLY A 29 0.16 -5.34 2.57
N PHE A 30 -0.89 -4.56 2.33
CA PHE A 30 -0.79 -3.12 2.09
C PHE A 30 -1.76 -2.35 3.01
N LEU A 31 -1.24 -1.34 3.71
CA LEU A 31 -1.99 -0.43 4.58
C LEU A 31 -2.03 0.95 3.93
N GLY A 32 -3.22 1.50 3.69
CA GLY A 32 -3.41 2.81 3.05
C GLY A 32 -4.74 3.47 3.38
N ASP A 33 -4.96 4.66 2.84
CA ASP A 33 -6.13 5.51 3.14
C ASP A 33 -7.36 5.26 2.23
N GLY A 34 -7.33 4.17 1.48
CA GLY A 34 -8.42 3.79 0.59
C GLY A 34 -8.44 4.57 -0.72
N ILE A 35 -8.61 5.89 -0.66
CA ILE A 35 -8.82 6.75 -1.83
C ILE A 35 -7.53 6.91 -2.64
N ASN A 36 -6.43 7.31 -2.00
CA ASN A 36 -5.17 7.58 -2.71
C ASN A 36 -4.41 6.29 -3.04
N ASP A 37 -4.67 5.24 -2.26
CA ASP A 37 -3.98 3.95 -2.37
C ASP A 37 -4.84 2.84 -2.98
N ALA A 38 -5.95 3.19 -3.61
CA ALA A 38 -6.95 2.24 -4.12
C ALA A 38 -6.38 1.18 -5.08
N ALA A 39 -5.34 1.52 -5.84
CA ALA A 39 -4.67 0.60 -6.75
C ALA A 39 -3.76 -0.39 -6.00
N ALA A 40 -2.99 0.11 -5.02
CA ALA A 40 -2.10 -0.69 -4.20
C ALA A 40 -2.89 -1.66 -3.30
N LEU A 41 -3.98 -1.20 -2.69
CA LEU A 41 -4.90 -2.01 -1.88
C LEU A 41 -5.54 -3.15 -2.70
N ARG A 42 -5.83 -2.91 -3.98
CA ARG A 42 -6.39 -3.95 -4.87
C ARG A 42 -5.35 -4.96 -5.36
N GLN A 43 -4.08 -4.54 -5.49
CA GLN A 43 -2.99 -5.40 -5.93
C GLN A 43 -2.48 -6.32 -4.81
N SER A 44 -2.54 -5.87 -3.55
CA SER A 44 -2.06 -6.65 -2.40
C SER A 44 -2.93 -7.87 -2.12
N ASP A 45 -2.32 -8.92 -1.53
CA ASP A 45 -3.05 -10.10 -1.07
C ASP A 45 -3.95 -9.78 0.12
N ILE A 46 -3.51 -8.85 0.97
CA ILE A 46 -4.26 -8.37 2.13
C ILE A 46 -4.25 -6.83 2.13
N GLY A 47 -5.38 -6.23 1.79
CA GLY A 47 -5.57 -4.78 1.84
C GLY A 47 -6.20 -4.35 3.17
N ILE A 48 -5.55 -3.43 3.88
CA ILE A 48 -6.10 -2.78 5.07
C ILE A 48 -6.27 -1.29 4.73
N SER A 49 -7.52 -0.86 4.61
CA SER A 49 -7.83 0.56 4.49
C SER A 49 -8.08 1.13 5.87
N VAL A 50 -7.41 2.24 6.19
CA VAL A 50 -7.83 3.09 7.30
C VAL A 50 -8.84 4.10 6.76
N ASP A 51 -9.95 4.26 7.47
CA ASP A 51 -10.87 5.36 7.21
C ASP A 51 -10.21 6.62 7.76
N SER A 52 -9.51 7.36 6.89
CA SER A 52 -9.09 8.71 7.21
C SER A 52 -10.34 9.59 7.14
N ALA A 53 -11.20 9.47 8.15
CA ALA A 53 -12.17 10.49 8.47
C ALA A 53 -11.38 11.78 8.68
N VAL A 54 -11.38 12.63 7.66
CA VAL A 54 -10.91 14.00 7.75
C VAL A 54 -11.85 14.71 8.73
N ASP A 55 -11.56 14.58 10.02
CA ASP A 55 -12.11 15.42 11.08
C ASP A 55 -11.14 16.61 11.30
N ILE A 56 -10.80 17.30 10.21
CA ILE A 56 -9.98 18.53 10.21
C ILE A 56 -10.79 19.76 9.78
N ALA A 57 -12.12 19.67 9.85
CA ALA A 57 -12.99 20.84 9.84
C ALA A 57 -13.71 21.01 11.19
N LYS A 58 -12.96 21.41 12.24
CA LYS A 58 -13.47 22.29 13.30
C LYS A 58 -12.36 22.99 14.06
#